data_AF-A0A1F3B9C1-F1
#
_entry.id   AF-A0A1F3B9C1-F1
#
_cell.length_a   1.000
_cell.length_b   1.000
_cell.length_c   1.000
_cell.angle_alpha   90.00
_cell.angle_beta   90.00
_cell.angle_gamma   90.00
#
_symmetry.space_group_name_H-M   'P 1'
#
loop_
_entity.id
_entity.type
_entity.pdbx_description
1 polymer ?
#
loop_
_entity_poly.entity_id
_entity_poly.type
_entity_poly.pdbx_seq_one_letter_code
_entity_poly.pdbx_strand_id
1 'polypeptide(L)'
;MIPSAKYFHIVGPTMSALIRTAILGASGYTGSELVRLLANHPHVKMTVLTADRRAGKPYHQVFPHLGGLGLPDLTALEEVDFSSVDVVFCALPHGATQEVVSDLFAKHDHLKIIDLSADFRLEDEEVYAQWYGHAHKAPHLQPEAVYGLTEWNREAIAKTRLVACPGCYPTSVQLPLIPLFKAGLIRAEDLIIDAKSGVTGAGRAPKEGTLFS
;
A
#
# COMPACT_ATOMS: atom_id res chain seq x y z
N MET A 1 -23.47 -25.98 30.27
CA MET A 1 -24.64 -25.09 30.15
C MET A 1 -24.11 -23.71 29.79
N ILE A 2 -24.00 -23.41 28.49
CA ILE A 2 -23.34 -22.20 27.97
C ILE A 2 -24.46 -21.17 27.70
N PRO A 3 -24.40 -19.94 28.24
CA PRO A 3 -25.45 -18.96 28.03
C PRO A 3 -25.51 -18.52 26.56
N SER A 4 -26.72 -18.44 26.02
CA SER A 4 -27.02 -17.99 24.66
C SER A 4 -26.43 -16.60 24.37
N ALA A 5 -25.64 -16.49 23.30
CA ALA A 5 -25.23 -15.21 22.75
C ALA A 5 -26.46 -14.45 22.26
N LYS A 6 -26.74 -13.31 22.89
CA LYS A 6 -27.76 -12.35 22.43
C LYS A 6 -27.26 -11.72 21.13
N TYR A 7 -28.07 -11.86 20.09
CA TYR A 7 -27.94 -11.20 18.80
C TYR A 7 -27.83 -9.68 18.99
N PHE A 8 -26.71 -9.09 18.58
CA PHE A 8 -26.67 -7.67 18.26
C PHE A 8 -27.18 -7.50 16.83
N HIS A 9 -28.36 -6.93 16.70
CA HIS A 9 -28.82 -6.35 15.45
C HIS A 9 -27.86 -5.22 15.08
N ILE A 10 -27.01 -5.45 14.08
CA ILE A 10 -26.31 -4.37 13.39
C ILE A 10 -27.36 -3.67 12.54
N VAL A 11 -27.77 -2.49 13.00
CA VAL A 11 -28.49 -1.53 12.15
C VAL A 11 -27.55 -1.25 10.98
N GLY A 12 -27.91 -1.71 9.78
CA GLY A 12 -27.10 -1.54 8.58
C GLY A 12 -26.86 -0.04 8.32
N PRO A 13 -25.66 0.36 7.87
CA PRO A 13 -25.40 1.76 7.59
C PRO A 13 -26.28 2.20 6.41
N THR A 14 -27.06 3.25 6.64
CA THR A 14 -27.54 4.20 5.62
C THR A 14 -26.43 4.45 4.60
N MET A 15 -26.73 4.47 3.30
CA MET A 15 -25.79 4.72 2.19
C MET A 15 -24.65 5.67 2.60
N SER A 16 -23.52 5.12 3.02
CA SER A 16 -22.37 5.94 3.41
C SER A 16 -21.79 6.55 2.15
N ALA A 17 -21.38 7.82 2.21
CA ALA A 17 -20.61 8.42 1.13
C ALA A 17 -19.43 7.51 0.76
N LEU A 18 -19.22 7.27 -0.54
CA LEU A 18 -18.12 6.43 -1.02
C LEU A 18 -16.78 7.07 -0.65
N ILE A 19 -15.81 6.26 -0.20
CA ILE A 19 -14.43 6.68 0.05
C ILE A 19 -13.77 6.92 -1.31
N ARG A 20 -13.36 8.15 -1.57
CA ARG A 20 -12.72 8.57 -2.83
C ARG A 20 -11.24 8.26 -2.75
N THR A 21 -10.75 7.50 -3.72
CA THR A 21 -9.40 6.95 -3.68
C THR A 21 -8.56 7.37 -4.88
N ALA A 22 -7.32 7.78 -4.60
CA ALA A 22 -6.27 7.94 -5.58
C ALA A 22 -5.28 6.77 -5.52
N ILE A 23 -4.85 6.27 -6.68
CA ILE A 23 -3.75 5.30 -6.79
C ILE A 23 -2.61 5.97 -7.54
N LEU A 24 -1.49 6.19 -6.84
CA LEU A 24 -0.28 6.73 -7.43
C LEU A 24 0.58 5.60 -7.99
N GLY A 25 0.95 5.65 -9.27
CA GLY A 25 1.70 4.55 -9.91
C GLY A 25 0.81 3.38 -10.37
N ALA A 26 -0.39 3.68 -10.86
CA ALA A 26 -1.39 2.69 -11.28
C ALA A 26 -0.98 1.83 -12.50
N SER A 27 0.13 2.15 -13.17
CA SER A 27 0.63 1.44 -14.37
C SER A 27 1.56 0.25 -14.08
N GLY A 28 1.98 0.08 -12.81
CA GLY A 28 2.73 -1.09 -12.33
C GLY A 28 1.82 -2.27 -11.94
N TYR A 29 2.40 -3.44 -11.65
CA TYR A 29 1.61 -4.61 -11.24
C TYR A 29 0.87 -4.40 -9.92
N THR A 30 1.52 -3.83 -8.92
CA THR A 30 0.88 -3.52 -7.63
C THR A 30 -0.27 -2.53 -7.79
N GLY A 31 -0.09 -1.49 -8.61
CA GLY A 31 -1.15 -0.55 -8.96
C GLY A 31 -2.32 -1.22 -9.69
N SER A 32 -2.04 -2.13 -10.62
CA SER A 32 -3.07 -2.92 -11.31
C SER A 32 -3.87 -3.82 -10.37
N GLU A 33 -3.20 -4.44 -9.39
CA GLU A 33 -3.89 -5.26 -8.39
C GLU A 33 -4.76 -4.40 -7.46
N LEU A 34 -4.29 -3.21 -7.06
CA LEU A 34 -5.13 -2.26 -6.33
C LEU A 34 -6.36 -1.87 -7.14
N VAL A 35 -6.20 -1.55 -8.43
CA VAL A 35 -7.34 -1.24 -9.32
C VAL A 35 -8.32 -2.41 -9.37
N ARG A 36 -7.84 -3.64 -9.58
CA ARG A 36 -8.68 -4.84 -9.66
C ARG A 36 -9.45 -5.10 -8.36
N LEU A 37 -8.80 -4.93 -7.21
CA LEU A 37 -9.42 -5.12 -5.88
C LEU A 37 -10.45 -4.03 -5.58
N LEU A 38 -10.09 -2.76 -5.79
CA LEU A 38 -10.93 -1.62 -5.43
C LEU A 38 -12.11 -1.40 -6.39
N ALA A 39 -12.00 -1.83 -7.65
CA ALA A 39 -13.11 -1.76 -8.61
C ALA A 39 -14.37 -2.49 -8.15
N ASN A 40 -14.23 -3.50 -7.30
CA ASN A 40 -15.35 -4.29 -6.77
C ASN A 40 -15.69 -3.96 -5.31
N HIS A 41 -15.06 -2.94 -4.72
CA HIS A 41 -15.23 -2.64 -3.31
C HIS A 41 -16.47 -1.75 -3.09
N PRO A 42 -17.48 -2.18 -2.30
CA PRO A 42 -18.80 -1.53 -2.23
C PRO A 42 -18.79 -0.13 -1.61
N HIS A 43 -17.71 0.23 -0.92
CA HIS A 43 -17.58 1.53 -0.24
C HIS A 43 -16.46 2.41 -0.80
N VAL A 44 -15.81 2.01 -1.89
CA VAL A 44 -14.70 2.77 -2.49
C VAL A 44 -15.06 3.21 -3.90
N LYS A 45 -14.69 4.44 -4.23
CA LYS A 45 -14.72 4.97 -5.59
C LYS A 45 -13.32 5.41 -5.97
N MET A 46 -12.73 4.75 -6.96
CA MET A 46 -11.48 5.25 -7.55
C MET A 46 -11.76 6.51 -8.36
N THR A 47 -11.16 7.62 -7.96
CA THR A 47 -11.33 8.92 -8.62
C THR A 47 -10.09 9.34 -9.39
N VAL A 48 -8.91 8.85 -9.00
CA VAL A 48 -7.63 9.22 -9.60
C VAL A 48 -6.76 7.98 -9.80
N LEU A 49 -6.19 7.84 -10.99
CA LEU A 49 -5.15 6.87 -11.32
C LEU A 49 -3.97 7.62 -11.93
N THR A 50 -2.80 7.62 -11.28
CA THR A 50 -1.64 8.31 -11.84
C THR A 50 -0.67 7.36 -12.50
N ALA A 51 0.01 7.87 -13.52
CA ALA A 51 1.19 7.25 -14.10
C ALA A 51 2.11 8.34 -14.63
N ASP A 52 3.42 8.07 -14.62
CA ASP A 52 4.43 8.96 -15.21
C ASP A 52 4.34 8.91 -16.75
N ARG A 53 5.06 7.98 -17.40
CA ARG A 53 5.14 7.87 -18.89
C ARG A 53 3.81 7.59 -19.62
N ARG A 54 2.73 7.33 -18.89
CA ARG A 54 1.42 6.94 -19.45
C ARG A 54 0.31 7.93 -19.09
N ALA A 55 0.63 9.08 -18.51
CA ALA A 55 -0.34 10.16 -18.30
C ALA A 55 -1.06 10.54 -19.60
N GLY A 56 -2.34 10.91 -19.49
CA GLY A 56 -3.24 11.26 -20.59
C GLY A 56 -3.73 10.07 -21.41
N LYS A 57 -3.43 8.82 -21.00
CA LYS A 57 -3.90 7.62 -21.70
C LYS A 57 -5.05 6.95 -20.95
N PRO A 58 -6.03 6.39 -21.68
CA PRO A 58 -7.01 5.50 -21.08
C PRO A 58 -6.35 4.31 -20.40
N TYR A 59 -6.84 3.96 -19.20
CA TYR A 59 -6.22 2.90 -18.38
C TYR A 59 -6.14 1.56 -19.11
N HIS A 60 -7.16 1.23 -19.91
CA HIS A 60 -7.22 -0.01 -20.68
C HIS A 60 -6.12 -0.16 -21.74
N GLN A 61 -5.46 0.94 -22.17
CA GLN A 61 -4.29 0.85 -23.05
C GLN A 61 -3.07 0.27 -22.31
N VAL A 62 -3.05 0.39 -20.98
CA VAL A 62 -1.98 -0.12 -20.12
C VAL A 62 -2.31 -1.53 -19.62
N PHE A 63 -3.57 -1.77 -19.22
CA PHE A 63 -4.06 -3.08 -18.79
C PHE A 63 -5.41 -3.40 -19.46
N PRO A 64 -5.41 -4.03 -20.65
CA PRO A 64 -6.64 -4.30 -21.42
C PRO A 64 -7.67 -5.15 -20.68
N HIS A 65 -7.20 -6.09 -19.84
CA HIS A 65 -8.07 -6.97 -19.05
C HIS A 65 -8.93 -6.22 -18.00
N LEU A 66 -8.63 -4.94 -17.71
CA LEU A 66 -9.40 -4.08 -16.81
C LEU A 66 -10.26 -3.05 -17.55
N GLY A 67 -10.31 -3.09 -18.88
CA GLY A 67 -10.95 -2.05 -19.69
C GLY A 67 -12.47 -1.96 -19.57
N GLY A 68 -13.14 -3.04 -19.14
CA GLY A 68 -14.60 -3.05 -18.96
C GLY A 68 -15.10 -2.36 -17.69
N LEU A 69 -14.21 -1.83 -16.84
CA LEU A 69 -14.53 -1.33 -15.51
C LEU A 69 -14.89 0.16 -15.44
N GLY A 70 -14.86 0.89 -16.57
CA GLY A 70 -15.19 2.33 -16.58
C GLY A 70 -14.25 3.18 -15.72
N LEU A 71 -12.95 2.87 -15.75
CA LEU A 71 -11.92 3.49 -14.92
C LEU A 71 -11.57 4.91 -15.42
N PRO A 72 -11.12 5.82 -14.54
CA PRO A 72 -10.53 7.09 -14.94
C PRO A 72 -9.34 6.89 -15.89
N ASP A 73 -9.11 7.88 -16.76
CA ASP A 73 -7.88 7.96 -17.53
C ASP A 73 -6.69 8.20 -16.59
N LEU A 74 -5.50 7.80 -17.04
CA LEU A 74 -4.26 8.06 -16.31
C LEU A 74 -3.94 9.56 -16.36
N THR A 75 -3.53 10.14 -15.23
CA THR A 75 -3.11 11.55 -15.13
C THR A 75 -1.70 11.67 -14.56
N ALA A 76 -1.02 12.77 -14.85
CA ALA A 76 0.26 13.09 -14.24
C ALA A 76 0.03 13.47 -12.77
N LEU A 77 0.99 13.19 -11.88
CA LEU A 77 0.81 13.43 -10.44
C LEU A 77 0.59 14.92 -10.13
N GLU A 78 1.25 15.79 -10.87
CA GLU A 78 1.26 17.24 -10.69
C GLU A 78 -0.07 17.89 -11.11
N GLU A 79 -0.88 17.18 -11.90
CA GLU A 79 -2.19 17.62 -12.38
C GLU A 79 -3.34 17.22 -11.44
N VAL A 80 -3.06 16.42 -10.41
CA VAL A 80 -4.09 15.88 -9.52
C VAL A 80 -4.52 16.91 -8.47
N ASP A 81 -5.83 17.13 -8.36
CA ASP A 81 -6.43 17.78 -7.20
C ASP A 81 -6.82 16.75 -6.12
N PHE A 82 -6.14 16.78 -4.98
CA PHE A 82 -6.38 15.91 -3.84
C PHE A 82 -7.42 16.45 -2.84
N SER A 83 -7.99 17.64 -3.07
CA SER A 83 -8.99 18.25 -2.18
C SER A 83 -10.22 17.37 -1.94
N SER A 84 -10.56 16.56 -2.94
CA SER A 84 -11.70 15.64 -2.95
C SER A 84 -11.28 14.17 -2.80
N VAL A 85 -10.02 13.89 -2.48
CA VAL A 85 -9.54 12.53 -2.22
C VAL A 85 -9.55 12.29 -0.72
N ASP A 86 -9.98 11.10 -0.32
CA ASP A 86 -10.02 10.68 1.09
C ASP A 86 -8.84 9.75 1.43
N VAL A 87 -8.47 8.86 0.50
CA VAL A 87 -7.39 7.87 0.66
C VAL A 87 -6.48 7.85 -0.55
N VAL A 88 -5.16 7.81 -0.33
CA VAL A 88 -4.14 7.66 -1.37
C VAL A 88 -3.39 6.35 -1.17
N PHE A 89 -3.30 5.54 -2.22
CA PHE A 89 -2.38 4.40 -2.28
C PHE A 89 -1.15 4.79 -3.07
N CYS A 90 0.04 4.67 -2.48
CA CYS A 90 1.30 4.90 -3.17
C CYS A 90 1.88 3.57 -3.65
N ALA A 91 1.80 3.32 -4.96
CA ALA A 91 2.46 2.20 -5.65
C ALA A 91 3.64 2.71 -6.50
N LEU A 92 4.39 3.66 -5.95
CA LEU A 92 5.53 4.30 -6.59
C LEU A 92 6.82 3.48 -6.42
N PRO A 93 7.83 3.68 -7.28
CA PRO A 93 9.16 3.16 -7.02
C PRO A 93 9.70 3.64 -5.67
N HIS A 94 10.50 2.79 -5.03
CA HIS A 94 11.19 3.13 -3.80
C HIS A 94 12.02 4.43 -3.93
N GLY A 95 12.00 5.25 -2.87
CA GLY A 95 12.70 6.53 -2.78
C GLY A 95 11.94 7.72 -3.37
N ALA A 96 10.92 7.48 -4.19
CA ALA A 96 10.03 8.53 -4.71
C ALA A 96 8.87 8.84 -3.75
N THR A 97 8.49 7.89 -2.88
CA THR A 97 7.29 8.06 -2.05
C THR A 97 7.52 9.05 -0.91
N GLN A 98 8.73 9.14 -0.36
CA GLN A 98 9.04 10.05 0.75
C GLN A 98 8.67 11.51 0.47
N GLU A 99 9.14 12.03 -0.66
CA GLU A 99 8.88 13.42 -1.06
C GLU A 99 7.40 13.62 -1.38
N VAL A 100 6.80 12.69 -2.12
CA VAL A 100 5.38 12.76 -2.49
C VAL A 100 4.47 12.77 -1.26
N VAL A 101 4.72 11.89 -0.30
CA VAL A 101 3.91 11.80 0.94
C VAL A 101 4.11 13.04 1.81
N SER A 102 5.35 13.52 1.91
CA SER A 102 5.66 14.78 2.61
C SER A 102 4.89 15.96 2.01
N ASP A 103 4.91 16.11 0.69
CA ASP A 103 4.23 17.19 -0.01
C ASP A 103 2.71 17.08 0.09
N LEU A 104 2.16 15.86 0.02
CA LEU A 104 0.73 15.62 0.17
C LEU A 104 0.25 16.01 1.57
N PHE A 105 0.92 15.59 2.63
CA PHE A 105 0.52 15.97 3.98
C PHE A 105 0.74 17.44 4.30
N ALA A 106 1.72 18.10 3.67
CA ALA A 106 1.91 19.54 3.80
C ALA A 106 0.75 20.34 3.20
N LYS A 107 0.08 19.81 2.17
CA LYS A 107 -1.02 20.47 1.44
C LYS A 107 -2.42 20.00 1.85
N HIS A 108 -2.52 18.77 2.34
CA HIS A 108 -3.77 18.05 2.56
C HIS A 108 -3.66 17.16 3.80
N ASP A 109 -3.91 17.74 4.97
CA ASP A 109 -3.81 17.07 6.27
C ASP A 109 -4.88 15.98 6.48
N HIS A 110 -6.00 16.07 5.74
CA HIS A 110 -7.13 15.15 5.82
C HIS A 110 -6.88 13.78 5.17
N LEU A 111 -5.85 13.66 4.33
CA LEU A 111 -5.58 12.44 3.58
C LEU A 111 -5.17 11.30 4.53
N LYS A 112 -5.62 10.09 4.19
CA LYS A 112 -4.97 8.86 4.65
C LYS A 112 -4.13 8.28 3.54
N ILE A 113 -2.88 7.95 3.84
CA ILE A 113 -1.91 7.43 2.88
C ILE A 113 -1.56 5.99 3.26
N ILE A 114 -1.63 5.12 2.26
CA ILE A 114 -1.20 3.72 2.34
C ILE A 114 -0.05 3.55 1.35
N ASP A 115 1.18 3.50 1.86
CA ASP A 115 2.39 3.35 1.07
C ASP A 115 2.75 1.87 0.89
N LEU A 116 2.83 1.41 -0.36
CA LEU A 116 3.23 0.04 -0.73
C LEU A 116 4.73 -0.07 -1.03
N SER A 117 5.44 1.05 -1.06
CA SER A 117 6.89 1.11 -1.14
C SER A 117 7.53 0.69 0.18
N ALA A 118 8.86 0.75 0.25
CA ALA A 118 9.59 0.46 1.47
C ALA A 118 9.92 1.68 2.32
N ASP A 119 9.56 2.87 1.84
CA ASP A 119 10.10 4.14 2.28
C ASP A 119 9.83 4.40 3.76
N PHE A 120 8.63 4.09 4.24
CA PHE A 120 8.22 4.33 5.63
C PHE A 120 8.21 3.07 6.51
N ARG A 121 8.83 1.96 6.08
CA ARG A 121 8.76 0.66 6.80
C ARG A 121 9.68 0.56 8.02
N LEU A 122 10.80 1.28 8.00
CA LEU A 122 11.88 1.12 8.97
C LEU A 122 11.91 2.32 9.91
N GLU A 123 11.59 2.10 11.19
CA GLU A 123 11.57 3.17 12.20
C GLU A 123 12.95 3.83 12.40
N ASP A 124 14.02 3.05 12.26
CA ASP A 124 15.39 3.51 12.40
C ASP A 124 15.93 4.07 11.06
N GLU A 125 16.24 5.37 11.06
CA GLU A 125 16.74 6.10 9.90
C GLU A 125 18.15 5.65 9.47
N GLU A 126 18.99 5.22 10.41
CA GLU A 126 20.33 4.71 10.10
C GLU A 126 20.22 3.35 9.41
N VAL A 127 19.33 2.49 9.90
CA VAL A 127 19.03 1.20 9.25
C VAL A 127 18.43 1.44 7.86
N TYR A 128 17.52 2.41 7.72
CA TYR A 128 17.03 2.81 6.40
C TYR A 128 18.18 3.20 5.47
N ALA A 129 19.05 4.12 5.91
CA ALA A 129 20.14 4.62 5.08
C ALA A 129 21.13 3.52 4.69
N GLN A 130 21.39 2.58 5.60
CA GLN A 130 22.24 1.42 5.35
C GLN A 130 21.69 0.54 4.20
N TRP A 131 20.39 0.25 4.20
CA TRP A 131 19.80 -0.68 3.23
C TRP A 131 19.39 -0.01 1.90
N TYR A 132 19.07 1.27 1.94
CA TYR A 132 18.53 2.01 0.79
C TYR A 132 19.51 3.02 0.18
N GLY A 133 20.69 3.20 0.78
CA GLY A 133 21.81 3.91 0.17
C GLY A 133 21.70 5.44 0.16
N HIS A 134 20.73 6.00 0.88
CA HIS A 134 20.57 7.45 1.06
C HIS A 134 19.85 7.75 2.37
N ALA A 135 20.03 8.97 2.90
CA ALA A 135 19.27 9.42 4.08
C ALA A 135 17.77 9.47 3.78
N HIS A 136 16.95 9.18 4.79
CA HIS A 136 15.49 9.30 4.67
C HIS A 136 15.12 10.77 4.43
N LYS A 137 14.28 11.05 3.43
CA LYS A 137 13.96 12.42 2.99
C LYS A 137 12.77 13.05 3.71
N ALA A 138 11.99 12.24 4.42
CA ALA A 138 10.85 12.69 5.23
C ALA A 138 10.92 12.17 6.68
N PRO A 139 12.05 12.36 7.40
CA PRO A 139 12.27 11.77 8.72
C PRO A 139 11.20 12.20 9.76
N HIS A 140 10.71 13.43 9.65
CA HIS A 140 9.65 13.95 10.50
C HIS A 140 8.31 13.18 10.42
N LEU A 141 8.08 12.42 9.34
CA LEU A 141 6.88 11.58 9.19
C LEU A 141 7.08 10.14 9.66
N GLN A 142 8.32 9.68 9.86
CA GLN A 142 8.58 8.30 10.28
C GLN A 142 7.88 7.92 11.60
N PRO A 143 7.85 8.78 12.63
CA PRO A 143 7.13 8.46 13.87
C PRO A 143 5.61 8.28 13.71
N GLU A 144 5.01 8.77 12.61
CA GLU A 144 3.58 8.62 12.34
C GLU A 144 3.25 7.34 11.55
N ALA A 145 4.24 6.77 10.85
CA ALA A 145 4.06 5.61 10.02
C ALA A 145 3.80 4.36 10.87
N VAL A 146 2.71 3.65 10.58
CA VAL A 146 2.42 2.35 11.20
C VAL A 146 2.72 1.25 10.20
N TYR A 147 3.53 0.27 10.61
CA TYR A 147 3.80 -0.93 9.83
C TYR A 147 2.52 -1.74 9.61
N GLY A 148 2.10 -1.90 8.36
CA GLY A 148 0.78 -2.38 7.96
C GLY A 148 0.53 -3.90 8.07
N LEU A 149 1.22 -4.61 8.97
CA LEU A 149 0.95 -6.03 9.24
C LEU A 149 -0.36 -6.15 10.04
N THR A 150 -1.46 -6.37 9.33
CA THR A 150 -2.82 -6.10 9.83
C THR A 150 -3.20 -6.96 11.04
N GLU A 151 -2.81 -8.23 11.06
CA GLU A 151 -3.03 -9.16 12.18
C GLU A 151 -2.42 -8.67 13.49
N TRP A 152 -1.39 -7.83 13.39
CA TRP A 152 -0.64 -7.33 14.55
C TRP A 152 -0.97 -5.91 14.93
N ASN A 153 -1.04 -5.03 13.94
CA ASN A 153 -1.11 -3.59 14.14
C ASN A 153 -2.52 -3.03 13.86
N ARG A 154 -3.58 -3.87 13.85
CA ARG A 154 -4.96 -3.48 13.49
C ARG A 154 -5.42 -2.19 14.15
N GLU A 155 -5.25 -2.06 15.47
CA GLU A 155 -5.69 -0.88 16.21
C GLU A 155 -4.89 0.38 15.87
N ALA A 156 -3.57 0.23 15.68
CA ALA A 156 -2.70 1.34 15.29
C ALA A 156 -2.99 1.78 13.85
N ILE A 157 -3.18 0.83 12.93
CA ILE A 157 -3.57 1.07 11.53
C ILE A 157 -4.88 1.85 11.44
N ALA A 158 -5.87 1.54 12.30
CA ALA A 158 -7.15 2.25 12.30
C ALA A 158 -7.02 3.74 12.68
N LYS A 159 -6.00 4.08 13.49
CA LYS A 159 -5.80 5.42 14.07
C LYS A 159 -4.81 6.29 13.29
N THR A 160 -3.85 5.68 12.58
CA THR A 160 -2.87 6.45 11.81
C THR A 160 -3.47 7.04 10.54
N ARG A 161 -2.78 8.07 10.02
CA ARG A 161 -2.96 8.61 8.67
C ARG A 161 -1.92 8.10 7.68
N LEU A 162 -0.85 7.43 8.13
CA LEU A 162 0.22 6.89 7.28
C LEU A 162 0.45 5.41 7.60
N VAL A 163 0.09 4.54 6.67
CA VAL A 163 0.34 3.10 6.76
C VAL A 163 1.48 2.72 5.82
N ALA A 164 2.52 2.10 6.36
CA ALA A 164 3.60 1.52 5.57
C ALA A 164 3.32 0.03 5.34
N CYS A 165 2.79 -0.33 4.18
CA CYS A 165 2.46 -1.72 3.85
C CYS A 165 3.72 -2.58 3.85
N PRO A 166 3.70 -3.74 4.52
CA PRO A 166 4.82 -4.68 4.57
C PRO A 166 5.26 -5.17 3.18
N GLY A 167 6.51 -5.61 3.08
CA GLY A 167 6.97 -6.35 1.91
C GLY A 167 6.36 -7.76 1.84
N CYS A 168 6.31 -8.35 0.65
CA CYS A 168 5.74 -9.69 0.45
C CYS A 168 6.49 -10.79 1.24
N TYR A 169 7.83 -10.82 1.19
CA TYR A 169 8.63 -11.74 2.00
C TYR A 169 8.54 -11.44 3.51
N PRO A 170 8.71 -10.19 3.99
CA PRO A 170 8.45 -9.88 5.39
C PRO A 170 7.09 -10.35 5.88
N THR A 171 6.04 -10.25 5.05
CA THR A 171 4.69 -10.72 5.42
C THR A 171 4.66 -12.24 5.60
N SER A 172 5.17 -13.01 4.64
CA SER A 172 5.15 -14.47 4.71
C SER A 172 5.99 -15.03 5.87
N VAL A 173 7.02 -14.29 6.28
CA VAL A 173 7.92 -14.63 7.39
C VAL A 173 7.33 -14.24 8.74
N GLN A 174 6.85 -13.01 8.88
CA GLN A 174 6.40 -12.48 10.17
C GLN A 174 5.12 -13.16 10.67
N LEU A 175 4.15 -13.42 9.79
CA LEU A 175 2.87 -14.01 10.17
C LEU A 175 3.01 -15.31 10.97
N PRO A 176 3.78 -16.32 10.53
CA PRO A 176 3.95 -17.55 11.31
C PRO A 176 4.91 -17.39 12.50
N LEU A 177 5.92 -16.52 12.41
CA LEU A 177 6.99 -16.48 13.42
C LEU A 177 6.70 -15.60 14.62
N ILE A 178 6.00 -14.46 14.43
CA ILE A 178 5.66 -13.56 15.54
C ILE A 178 4.92 -14.30 16.68
N PRO A 179 3.91 -15.15 16.42
CA PRO A 179 3.26 -15.92 17.48
C PRO A 179 4.21 -16.89 18.20
N LEU A 180 5.12 -17.54 17.46
CA LEU A 180 6.08 -18.50 18.04
C LEU A 180 7.09 -17.79 18.95
N PHE A 181 7.59 -16.62 18.55
CA PHE A 181 8.46 -15.80 19.38
C PHE A 181 7.74 -15.30 20.63
N LYS A 182 6.51 -14.79 20.50
CA LYS A 182 5.73 -14.33 21.66
C LYS A 182 5.44 -15.44 22.67
N ALA A 183 5.26 -16.67 22.20
CA ALA A 183 5.06 -17.83 23.05
C ALA A 183 6.38 -18.42 23.60
N GLY A 184 7.54 -17.88 23.22
CA GLY A 184 8.84 -18.39 23.64
C GLY A 184 9.17 -19.79 23.11
N LEU A 185 8.54 -20.20 22.00
CA LEU A 185 8.67 -21.57 21.45
C LEU A 185 9.89 -21.74 20.54
N ILE A 186 10.46 -20.64 20.06
CA ILE A 186 11.63 -20.62 19.18
C ILE A 186 12.60 -19.53 19.63
N ARG A 187 13.87 -19.70 19.24
CA ARG A 187 14.95 -18.74 19.50
C ARG A 187 15.12 -17.79 18.31
N ALA A 188 15.52 -16.55 18.60
CA ALA A 188 15.68 -15.51 17.58
C ALA A 188 17.04 -15.60 16.85
N GLU A 189 17.97 -16.40 17.36
CA GLU A 189 19.28 -16.58 16.76
C GLU A 189 19.26 -17.60 15.61
N ASP A 190 20.09 -17.36 14.59
CA ASP A 190 20.37 -18.29 13.48
C ASP A 190 19.13 -18.79 12.72
N LEU A 191 18.09 -17.97 12.62
CA LEU A 191 16.91 -18.30 11.83
C LEU A 191 17.23 -18.26 10.33
N ILE A 192 17.07 -19.40 9.67
CA ILE A 192 17.26 -19.52 8.22
C ILE A 192 15.91 -19.51 7.52
N ILE A 193 15.72 -18.56 6.61
CA ILE A 193 14.52 -18.43 5.77
C ILE A 193 14.94 -18.63 4.31
N ASP A 194 14.50 -19.72 3.70
CA ASP A 194 14.67 -19.97 2.27
C ASP A 194 13.32 -19.76 1.55
N ALA A 195 13.14 -18.56 1.00
CA ALA A 195 11.89 -18.10 0.40
C ALA A 195 11.90 -18.19 -1.14
N LYS A 196 10.73 -18.48 -1.72
CA LYS A 196 10.52 -18.60 -3.17
C LYS A 196 9.39 -17.65 -3.60
N SER A 197 9.48 -17.06 -4.78
CA SER A 197 8.46 -16.15 -5.33
C SER A 197 8.33 -16.31 -6.84
N GLY A 198 7.14 -16.01 -7.35
CA GLY A 198 6.95 -15.77 -8.79
C GLY A 198 7.65 -14.49 -9.26
N VAL A 199 7.92 -14.41 -10.56
CA VAL A 199 8.67 -13.28 -11.19
C VAL A 199 7.94 -11.94 -11.10
N THR A 200 6.62 -11.94 -10.86
CA THR A 200 5.81 -10.71 -10.74
C THR A 200 6.31 -9.76 -9.65
N GLY A 201 7.00 -10.27 -8.63
CA GLY A 201 7.65 -9.47 -7.59
C GLY A 201 8.77 -8.56 -8.10
N ALA A 202 9.37 -8.86 -9.27
CA ALA A 202 10.37 -8.00 -9.91
C ALA A 202 9.77 -6.74 -10.56
N GLY A 203 8.44 -6.65 -10.62
CA GLY A 203 7.72 -5.57 -11.28
C GLY A 203 7.57 -5.76 -12.79
N ARG A 204 7.01 -4.74 -13.45
CA ARG A 204 6.62 -4.79 -14.87
C ARG A 204 7.67 -4.28 -15.84
N ALA A 205 8.70 -3.60 -15.35
CA ALA A 205 9.72 -3.00 -16.20
C ALA A 205 10.49 -4.09 -16.98
N PRO A 206 10.65 -3.96 -18.30
CA PRO A 206 11.37 -4.96 -19.09
C PRO A 206 12.86 -4.91 -18.72
N LYS A 207 13.37 -6.05 -18.24
CA LYS A 207 14.80 -6.28 -17.96
C LYS A 207 15.19 -7.61 -18.57
N GLU A 208 16.43 -7.72 -19.03
CA GLU A 208 16.96 -8.95 -19.65
C GLU A 208 16.68 -10.20 -18.79
N GLY A 209 16.98 -10.13 -17.48
CA GLY A 209 16.73 -11.23 -16.53
C GLY A 209 15.26 -11.51 -16.20
N THR A 210 14.29 -10.82 -16.82
CA THR A 210 12.84 -11.03 -16.64
C THR A 210 12.12 -11.37 -17.93
N LEU A 211 12.85 -11.54 -19.04
CA LEU A 211 12.28 -11.97 -20.31
C LEU A 211 11.80 -13.42 -20.21
N PHE A 212 10.70 -13.72 -20.91
CA PHE A 212 10.27 -15.10 -21.13
C PHE A 212 11.25 -15.79 -22.08
N SER A 213 11.71 -16.99 -21.71
CA SER A 213 12.65 -17.83 -22.48
C SER A 213 11.95 -19.00 -23.14
#